data_AF-T1GKR9-F1
#
_entry.id   AF-T1GKR9-F1
#
_cell.length_a   1.000
_cell.length_b   1.000
_cell.length_c   1.000
_cell.angle_alpha   90.00
_cell.angle_beta   90.00
_cell.angle_gamma   90.00
#
_symmetry.space_group_name_H-M   'P 1'
#
loop_
_entity.id
_entity.type
_entity.pdbx_description
1 polymer ?
#
loop_
_entity_poly.entity_id
_entity_poly.type
_entity_poly.pdbx_seq_one_letter_code
_entity_poly.pdbx_strand_id
1 'polypeptide(L)' 'MEVNLGIMENVWLKDTPFVAGNEMTAADIFGACEIEQTRLFGYKASVNRPRLEAWLKKVREASNPAYDEAHSFVTKLSKL' A
#
# COMPACT_ATOMS: atom_id res chain seq x y z
N MET A 1 13.52 -1.88 4.80
CA MET A 1 12.25 -1.22 4.46
C MET A 1 12.45 -0.15 3.39
N GLU A 2 13.20 0.92 3.65
CA GLU A 2 13.38 2.05 2.71
C GLU A 2 13.81 1.66 1.28
N VAL A 3 14.80 0.77 1.15
CA VAL A 3 15.29 0.29 -0.16
C VAL A 3 14.16 -0.40 -0.93
N ASN A 4 13.41 -1.29 -0.28
CA ASN A 4 12.31 -2.02 -0.92
C ASN A 4 11.17 -1.08 -1.33
N LEU A 5 10.84 -0.10 -0.49
CA LEU A 5 9.85 0.93 -0.84
C LEU A 5 10.34 1.81 -2.00
N GLY A 6 11.66 2.04 -2.11
CA GLY A 6 12.27 2.68 -3.27
C GLY A 6 12.14 1.85 -4.55
N ILE A 7 12.26 0.52 -4.46
CA ILE A 7 12.02 -0.40 -5.59
C ILE A 7 10.53 -0.41 -5.95
N MET A 8 9.63 -0.43 -4.98
CA MET A 8 8.18 -0.30 -5.22
C MET A 8 7.86 0.99 -5.99
N GLU A 9 8.37 2.13 -5.53
CA GLU A 9 8.14 3.44 -6.13
C GLU A 9 8.73 3.58 -7.55
N ASN A 10 9.93 3.05 -7.79
CA ASN A 10 10.70 3.38 -9.01
C ASN A 10 10.82 2.23 -10.01
N VAL A 11 10.44 1.01 -9.63
CA VAL A 11 10.50 -0.17 -10.50
C VAL A 11 9.10 -0.75 -10.68
N TRP A 12 8.47 -1.22 -9.60
CA TRP A 12 7.19 -1.96 -9.71
C TRP A 12 6.02 -1.07 -10.11
N LEU A 13 5.95 0.15 -9.58
CA LEU A 13 4.86 1.09 -9.83
C LEU A 13 5.22 2.18 -10.85
N LYS A 14 6.36 2.02 -11.54
CA LYS A 14 6.92 3.07 -12.39
C LYS A 14 5.98 3.42 -13.56
N ASP A 15 5.51 2.39 -14.26
CA ASP A 15 4.83 2.52 -15.54
C ASP A 15 3.36 2.04 -15.50
N THR A 16 2.97 1.31 -14.45
CA THR A 16 1.64 0.70 -14.33
C THR A 16 0.94 1.08 -13.02
N PRO A 17 -0.41 1.11 -13.00
CA PRO A 17 -1.16 1.48 -11.80
C PRO A 17 -1.14 0.43 -10.69
N PHE A 18 -0.81 -0.82 -11.01
CA PHE A 18 -0.68 -1.95 -10.09
C PHE A 18 0.65 -2.67 -10.31
N VAL A 19 1.09 -3.48 -9.34
CA VAL A 19 2.44 -4.07 -9.32
C VAL A 19 2.69 -5.08 -10.43
N ALA A 20 1.63 -5.67 -10.99
CA ALA A 20 1.69 -6.67 -12.06
C ALA A 20 1.08 -6.19 -13.39
N GLY A 21 0.68 -4.92 -13.50
CA GLY A 21 0.12 -4.36 -14.73
C GLY A 21 -1.02 -3.38 -14.51
N ASN A 22 -1.98 -3.39 -15.44
CA ASN A 22 -3.11 -2.45 -15.45
C ASN A 22 -4.30 -2.89 -14.60
N GLU A 23 -4.33 -4.14 -14.17
CA GLU A 23 -5.39 -4.72 -13.35
C GLU A 23 -4.85 -5.15 -12.00
N MET A 24 -5.68 -5.02 -10.97
CA MET A 24 -5.33 -5.41 -9.61
C MET A 24 -5.26 -6.94 -9.52
N THR A 25 -4.22 -7.44 -8.85
CA THR A 25 -4.03 -8.86 -8.60
C THR A 25 -3.87 -9.14 -7.11
N ALA A 26 -3.77 -10.42 -6.73
CA ALA A 26 -3.44 -10.79 -5.35
C ALA A 26 -2.11 -10.19 -4.86
N ALA A 27 -1.15 -9.90 -5.77
CA ALA A 27 0.11 -9.29 -5.42
C ALA A 27 -0.06 -7.88 -4.83
N ASP A 28 -1.04 -7.11 -5.32
CA ASP A 28 -1.34 -5.78 -4.81
C ASP A 28 -1.94 -5.82 -3.40
N ILE A 29 -2.83 -6.80 -3.17
CA ILE A 29 -3.47 -7.00 -1.86
C ILE A 29 -2.42 -7.36 -0.80
N PHE A 30 -1.56 -8.34 -1.10
CA PHE A 30 -0.49 -8.73 -0.16
C PHE A 30 0.43 -7.54 0.11
N GLY A 31 0.97 -6.92 -0.94
CA GLY A 31 1.88 -5.78 -0.80
C GLY A 31 1.28 -4.64 0.04
N ALA A 32 -0.01 -4.34 -0.16
CA ALA A 32 -0.68 -3.29 0.61
C ALA A 32 -0.79 -3.67 2.09
N CYS A 33 -1.16 -4.91 2.42
CA CYS A 33 -1.21 -5.39 3.81
C CYS A 33 0.13 -5.27 4.53
N GLU A 34 1.25 -5.64 3.88
CA GLU A 34 2.58 -5.52 4.51
C GLU A 34 2.95 -4.06 4.79
N ILE A 35 2.55 -3.13 3.92
CA ILE A 35 2.81 -1.70 4.10
C ILE A 35 1.87 -1.09 5.15
N GLU A 36 0.59 -1.43 5.17
CA GLU A 36 -0.38 -0.91 6.15
C GLU A 36 0.04 -1.23 7.59
N GLN A 37 0.59 -2.42 7.83
CA GLN A 37 1.07 -2.83 9.16
C GLN A 37 2.16 -1.91 9.72
N THR A 38 2.94 -1.22 8.88
CA THR A 38 3.97 -0.29 9.38
C THR A 38 3.38 0.91 10.12
N ARG A 39 2.10 1.24 9.86
CA ARG A 39 1.39 2.32 10.56
C ARG A 39 1.25 2.07 12.05
N LEU A 40 1.22 0.80 12.48
CA LEU A 40 1.20 0.42 13.90
C LEU A 40 2.42 0.97 14.66
N PHE A 41 3.53 1.18 13.95
CA PHE A 41 4.78 1.69 14.50
C PHE A 41 5.01 3.18 14.22
N GLY A 42 3.96 3.91 13.81
CA GLY A 42 4.05 5.34 13.46
C GLY A 42 4.85 5.61 12.18
N TYR A 43 5.15 4.57 11.39
CA TYR A 43 5.92 4.72 10.16
C TYR A 43 4.98 4.88 8.95
N LYS A 44 5.07 6.04 8.30
CA LYS A 44 4.30 6.37 7.09
C LYS A 44 5.13 6.07 5.84
N ALA A 45 4.94 4.87 5.26
CA ALA A 45 5.70 4.39 4.10
C ALA A 45 5.57 5.28 2.85
N SER A 46 4.45 5.98 2.69
CA SER A 46 4.19 6.85 1.54
C SER A 46 4.95 8.17 1.53
N VAL A 47 5.64 8.54 2.62
CA VAL A 47 6.43 9.78 2.68
C VAL A 47 7.46 9.78 1.55
N ASN A 48 7.43 10.83 0.73
CA ASN A 48 8.27 11.03 -0.46
C ASN A 48 8.10 9.95 -1.57
N ARG A 49 6.96 9.24 -1.60
CA ARG A 49 6.67 8.17 -2.56
C ARG A 49 5.26 8.32 -3.17
N PRO A 50 5.08 9.28 -4.09
CA PRO A 50 3.77 9.60 -4.64
C PRO A 50 3.13 8.45 -5.42
N ARG A 51 3.90 7.60 -6.11
CA ARG A 51 3.32 6.43 -6.81
C ARG A 51 2.84 5.38 -5.82
N LEU A 52 3.63 5.11 -4.76
CA LEU A 52 3.22 4.22 -3.68
C LEU A 52 1.95 4.72 -2.97
N GLU A 53 1.86 6.02 -2.70
CA GLU A 53 0.66 6.64 -2.10
C GLU A 53 -0.58 6.47 -3.00
N ALA A 54 -0.44 6.76 -4.29
CA ALA A 54 -1.51 6.61 -5.26
C ALA A 54 -1.93 5.14 -5.42
N TRP A 55 -0.98 4.21 -5.42
CA TRP A 55 -1.24 2.79 -5.50
C TRP A 55 -1.97 2.26 -4.26
N LEU A 56 -1.53 2.60 -3.04
CA LEU A 56 -2.24 2.22 -1.80
C LEU A 56 -3.70 2.69 -1.82
N LYS A 57 -3.93 3.92 -2.26
CA LYS A 57 -5.28 4.47 -2.42
C LYS A 57 -6.12 3.65 -3.41
N LYS A 58 -5.56 3.33 -4.59
CA LYS A 58 -6.25 2.53 -5.61
C LYS A 58 -6.59 1.12 -5.12
N VAL A 59 -5.66 0.45 -4.44
CA VAL A 59 -5.88 -0.89 -3.89
C VAL A 59 -7.04 -0.86 -2.88
N ARG A 60 -7.04 0.12 -1.96
CA ARG A 60 -8.13 0.32 -1.00
C ARG A 60 -9.47 0.57 -1.70
N GLU A 61 -9.50 1.47 -2.68
CA GLU A 61 -10.74 1.79 -3.42
C GLU A 61 -11.29 0.58 -4.18
N ALA A 62 -10.43 -0.21 -4.82
CA ALA A 62 -10.83 -1.35 -5.62
C ALA A 62 -11.24 -2.58 -4.80
N SER A 63 -10.83 -2.68 -3.53
CA SER A 63 -11.10 -3.83 -2.65
C SER A 63 -12.01 -3.49 -1.46
N ASN A 64 -12.48 -2.26 -1.37
CA ASN A 64 -13.46 -1.87 -0.35
C ASN A 64 -14.83 -2.51 -0.61
N PRO A 65 -15.57 -2.92 0.45
CA PRO A 65 -15.33 -2.59 1.86
C PRO A 65 -14.37 -3.54 2.61
N ALA A 66 -13.97 -4.66 2.01
CA ALA A 66 -13.17 -5.69 2.69
C ALA A 66 -11.81 -5.18 3.17
N TYR A 67 -11.20 -4.25 2.44
CA TYR A 67 -9.95 -3.61 2.84
C TYR A 67 -10.06 -2.88 4.19
N ASP A 68 -11.06 -2.02 4.34
CA ASP A 68 -11.27 -1.26 5.58
C ASP A 68 -11.63 -2.17 6.76
N GLU A 69 -12.44 -3.20 6.52
CA GLU A 69 -12.79 -4.19 7.54
C GLU A 69 -11.54 -4.94 8.04
N ALA A 70 -10.73 -5.46 7.12
CA ALA A 70 -9.50 -6.19 7.43
C ALA A 70 -8.45 -5.31 8.14
N HIS A 71 -8.35 -4.03 7.77
CA HIS A 71 -7.40 -3.08 8.37
C HIS A 71 -7.97 -2.32 9.58
N SER A 72 -9.17 -2.66 10.06
CA SER A 72 -9.80 -1.99 11.21
C SER A 72 -8.93 -2.02 12.47
N PHE A 73 -8.26 -3.14 12.74
CA PHE A 73 -7.31 -3.27 13.86
C PHE A 73 -6.09 -2.35 13.70
N VAL A 74 -5.48 -2.32 12.51
CA VAL A 74 -4.34 -1.46 12.19
C VAL A 74 -4.72 0.00 12.40
N THR A 75 -5.86 0.42 11.85
CA THR A 75 -6.36 1.79 11.98
C THR A 75 -6.66 2.18 13.43
N LYS A 76 -7.22 1.27 14.23
CA LYS A 76 -7.52 1.53 15.64
C LYS A 76 -6.26 1.73 16.49
N LEU A 77 -5.18 1.02 16.19
CA LEU A 77 -3.95 1.04 16.99
C LEU A 77 -2.87 1.96 16.44
N SER A 78 -2.92 2.32 15.15
CA SER A 78 -2.02 3.32 14.57
C SER A 78 -2.30 4.69 15.18
N LYS A 79 -1.28 5.37 15.69
CA LYS A 79 -1.36 6.74 16.24
C LYS A 79 -1.24 7.84 15.17
N LEU A 80 -1.50 7.51 13.91
CA LEU A 80 -1.40 8.42 12.76
C LEU A 80 -2.79 8.89 12.32
#